data_AF-A0AAX6MIZ3-F1
#
_entry.id   AF-A0AAX6MIZ3-F1
#
_cell.length_a   1.000
_cell.length_b   1.000
_cell.length_c   1.000
_cell.angle_alpha   90.00
_cell.angle_beta   90.00
_cell.angle_gamma   90.00
#
_symmetry.space_group_name_H-M   'P 1'
#
loop_
_entity.id
_entity.type
_entity.pdbx_description
1 polymer ?
#
loop_
_entity_poly.entity_id
_entity_poly.type
_entity_poly.pdbx_seq_one_letter_code
_entity_poly.pdbx_strand_id
1 'polypeptide(L)'
;MAVSTEADIRGFSSADENRVHLNSPIDESKLLRKIDLRVVPILFMTYIVAFLDRVNISNALTLGLPAELNLEGNQPNVALTIFFVPYIIFEIPSNIVMKKLSPRIWLSACIISFGIIMIGQGFVRSYGGLLTARFFLGLAEAGIFPGGFYLISFWYEKAEAQKRFTVYWSSTICAGAFGGLLASAIANMDGIRGLSSWRWVFILEGIVTVLVGFVALLCVTDFPREAKWLSPEEKEFILQKTGNNESHTVPVVANDMLAFLSQPRQWFAATIFPMD
;
A
#
# COMPACT_ATOMS: atom_id res chain seq x y z
N MET A 1 12.98 26.48 45.58
CA MET A 1 11.72 25.81 45.17
C MET A 1 10.83 26.90 44.61
N ALA A 2 10.32 26.76 43.37
CA ALA A 2 9.46 27.70 42.63
C ALA A 2 10.13 28.87 41.85
N VAL A 3 11.03 28.58 40.89
CA VAL A 3 11.36 29.55 39.81
C VAL A 3 11.53 28.89 38.41
N SER A 4 11.61 27.55 38.28
CA SER A 4 11.97 26.91 37.01
C SER A 4 10.79 26.42 36.14
N THR A 5 9.54 26.61 36.55
CA THR A 5 8.39 25.98 35.85
C THR A 5 7.69 26.89 34.83
N GLU A 6 7.90 28.22 34.86
CA GLU A 6 7.25 29.15 33.92
C GLU A 6 7.99 29.30 32.57
N ALA A 7 9.29 28.99 32.53
CA ALA A 7 10.09 29.12 31.31
C ALA A 7 9.80 28.01 30.28
N ASP A 8 9.45 26.80 30.74
CA ASP A 8 9.15 25.66 29.85
C ASP A 8 7.77 25.73 29.21
N ILE A 9 6.81 26.43 29.83
CA ILE A 9 5.45 26.59 29.27
C ILE A 9 5.48 27.55 28.06
N ARG A 10 6.39 28.53 28.06
CA ARG A 10 6.57 29.47 26.94
C ARG A 10 7.29 28.83 25.73
N GLY A 11 8.10 27.80 25.96
CA GLY A 11 8.74 27.01 24.89
C GLY A 11 7.76 26.12 24.14
N PHE A 12 6.71 25.63 24.81
CA PHE A 12 5.67 24.82 24.16
C PHE A 12 4.63 25.69 23.42
N SER A 13 4.36 26.91 23.92
CA SER A 13 3.45 27.86 23.27
C SER A 13 4.01 28.46 21.97
N SER A 14 5.33 28.65 21.88
CA SER A 14 5.98 29.31 20.72
C SER A 14 6.18 28.38 19.51
N ALA A 15 6.03 27.06 19.68
CA ALA A 15 6.01 26.11 18.57
C ALA A 15 4.63 26.06 17.88
N ASP A 16 3.54 26.31 18.62
CA ASP A 16 2.19 26.43 18.06
C ASP A 16 1.90 27.83 17.47
N GLU A 17 2.61 28.87 17.92
CA GLU A 17 2.51 30.24 17.38
C GLU A 17 3.23 30.44 16.02
N ASN A 18 4.08 29.50 15.61
CA ASN A 18 4.65 29.46 14.26
C ASN A 18 3.78 28.63 13.29
N ARG A 19 2.47 28.53 13.53
CA ARG A 19 1.54 28.39 12.41
C ARG A 19 1.71 29.64 11.56
N VAL A 20 2.61 29.55 10.59
CA VAL A 20 2.78 30.56 9.56
C VAL A 20 1.39 30.83 9.03
N HIS A 21 0.82 31.97 9.43
CA HIS A 21 -0.28 32.59 8.72
C HIS A 21 0.31 32.91 7.36
N LEU A 22 0.33 31.90 6.48
CA LEU A 22 0.63 32.06 5.08
C LEU A 22 -0.45 33.02 4.60
N ASN A 23 -0.09 34.30 4.54
CA ASN A 23 -0.81 35.37 3.86
C ASN A 23 -0.80 35.07 2.35
N SER A 24 -1.26 33.88 2.01
CA SER A 24 -1.37 33.32 0.71
C SER A 24 -2.85 33.38 0.36
N PRO A 25 -3.24 33.90 -0.81
CA PRO A 25 -4.63 33.90 -1.26
C PRO A 25 -5.19 32.48 -1.52
N ILE A 26 -4.46 31.43 -1.13
CA ILE A 26 -4.77 30.03 -1.38
C ILE A 26 -5.74 29.53 -0.32
N ASP A 27 -6.90 29.08 -0.80
CA ASP A 27 -7.86 28.33 -0.01
C ASP A 27 -7.32 26.90 0.22
N GLU A 28 -6.75 26.69 1.40
CA GLU A 28 -6.17 25.41 1.84
C GLU A 28 -7.16 24.25 1.72
N SER A 29 -8.44 24.48 2.07
CA SER A 29 -9.47 23.44 2.00
C SER A 29 -9.76 23.02 0.56
N LYS A 30 -9.76 23.96 -0.39
CA LYS A 30 -9.90 23.65 -1.82
C LYS A 30 -8.67 22.92 -2.35
N LEU A 31 -7.47 23.33 -1.94
CA LEU A 31 -6.23 22.68 -2.34
C LEU A 31 -6.14 21.23 -1.84
N LEU A 32 -6.44 20.99 -0.56
CA LEU A 32 -6.47 19.64 0.00
C LEU A 32 -7.50 18.76 -0.70
N ARG A 33 -8.71 19.26 -0.99
CA ARG A 33 -9.70 18.51 -1.78
C ARG A 33 -9.21 18.16 -3.18
N LYS A 34 -8.49 19.08 -3.84
CA LYS A 34 -7.91 18.86 -5.17
C LYS A 34 -6.85 17.76 -5.14
N ILE A 35 -6.04 17.71 -4.09
CA ILE A 35 -5.05 16.65 -3.85
C ILE A 35 -5.78 15.33 -3.53
N ASP A 36 -6.75 15.36 -2.62
CA ASP A 36 -7.52 14.20 -2.19
C ASP A 36 -8.17 13.50 -3.37
N LEU A 37 -8.83 14.25 -4.27
CA LEU A 37 -9.51 13.71 -5.44
C LEU A 37 -8.56 13.07 -6.47
N ARG A 38 -7.25 13.33 -6.39
CA ARG A 38 -6.26 12.76 -7.31
C ARG A 38 -5.44 11.65 -6.68
N VAL A 39 -4.96 11.83 -5.46
CA VAL A 39 -4.02 10.90 -4.81
C VAL A 39 -4.77 9.77 -4.12
N VAL A 40 -5.82 10.09 -3.34
CA VAL A 40 -6.49 9.10 -2.48
C VAL A 40 -7.24 8.03 -3.29
N PRO A 41 -8.04 8.34 -4.33
CA PRO A 41 -8.74 7.33 -5.12
C PRO A 41 -7.79 6.33 -5.80
N ILE A 42 -6.64 6.78 -6.30
CA ILE A 42 -5.69 5.89 -6.97
C ILE A 42 -5.09 4.94 -5.95
N LEU A 43 -4.60 5.46 -4.82
CA LEU A 43 -4.06 4.63 -3.74
C LEU A 43 -5.10 3.66 -3.21
N PHE A 44 -6.33 4.13 -2.99
CA PHE A 44 -7.46 3.31 -2.57
C PHE A 44 -7.72 2.17 -3.57
N MET A 45 -7.80 2.47 -4.87
CA MET A 45 -7.98 1.44 -5.90
C MET A 45 -6.83 0.45 -5.96
N THR A 46 -5.58 0.91 -5.86
CA THR A 46 -4.40 0.01 -5.85
C THR A 46 -4.40 -0.94 -4.67
N TYR A 47 -4.88 -0.49 -3.50
CA TYR A 47 -4.94 -1.35 -2.31
C TYR A 47 -6.17 -2.25 -2.30
N ILE A 48 -7.30 -1.83 -2.90
CA ILE A 48 -8.43 -2.75 -3.18
C ILE A 48 -7.95 -3.94 -4.00
N VAL A 49 -7.29 -3.70 -5.13
CA VAL A 49 -6.90 -4.79 -6.04
C VAL A 49 -5.83 -5.70 -5.41
N ALA A 50 -4.91 -5.13 -4.64
CA ALA A 50 -3.92 -5.91 -3.90
C ALA A 50 -4.58 -6.80 -2.84
N PHE A 51 -5.52 -6.25 -2.06
CA PHE A 51 -6.21 -7.02 -1.03
C PHE A 51 -7.21 -8.04 -1.61
N LEU A 52 -7.70 -7.82 -2.83
CA LEU A 52 -8.59 -8.74 -3.52
C LEU A 52 -7.95 -10.14 -3.62
N ASP A 53 -6.68 -10.28 -4.04
CA ASP A 53 -6.04 -11.61 -4.18
C ASP A 53 -6.04 -12.41 -2.87
N ARG A 54 -5.86 -11.73 -1.73
CA ARG A 54 -5.88 -12.35 -0.40
C ARG A 54 -7.25 -12.98 -0.11
N VAL A 55 -8.31 -12.37 -0.61
CA VAL A 55 -9.68 -12.91 -0.52
C VAL A 55 -9.88 -13.99 -1.58
N ASN A 56 -9.33 -13.82 -2.78
CA ASN A 56 -9.60 -14.68 -3.93
C ASN A 56 -9.01 -16.07 -3.80
N ILE A 57 -7.91 -16.25 -3.07
CA ILE A 57 -7.43 -17.59 -2.73
C ILE A 57 -8.41 -18.36 -1.86
N SER A 58 -9.03 -17.67 -0.90
CA SER A 58 -10.04 -18.28 -0.03
C SER A 58 -11.28 -18.67 -0.83
N ASN A 59 -11.67 -17.85 -1.81
CA ASN A 59 -12.73 -18.19 -2.76
C ASN A 59 -12.32 -19.32 -3.73
N ALA A 60 -11.08 -19.34 -4.21
CA ALA A 60 -10.60 -20.39 -5.11
C ALA A 60 -10.62 -21.76 -4.42
N LEU A 61 -10.32 -21.80 -3.11
CA LEU A 61 -10.42 -23.02 -2.30
C LEU A 61 -11.84 -23.60 -2.28
N THR A 62 -12.88 -22.77 -2.33
CA THR A 62 -14.27 -23.21 -2.38
C THR A 62 -14.75 -23.49 -3.81
N LEU A 63 -14.13 -22.87 -4.82
CA LEU A 63 -14.43 -23.02 -6.25
C LEU A 63 -13.69 -24.18 -6.94
N GLY A 64 -13.20 -25.18 -6.18
CA GLY A 64 -12.68 -26.43 -6.74
C GLY A 64 -11.16 -26.51 -6.94
N LEU A 65 -10.39 -25.49 -6.53
CA LEU A 65 -8.92 -25.51 -6.60
C LEU A 65 -8.30 -26.75 -5.91
N PRO A 66 -8.73 -27.19 -4.70
CA PRO A 66 -8.13 -28.35 -4.03
C PRO A 66 -8.34 -29.66 -4.79
N ALA A 67 -9.52 -29.82 -5.38
CA ALA A 67 -9.85 -31.03 -6.14
C ALA A 67 -9.04 -31.11 -7.45
N GLU A 68 -8.86 -30.00 -8.15
CA GLU A 68 -8.13 -29.97 -9.42
C GLU A 68 -6.60 -30.13 -9.25
N LEU A 69 -6.05 -29.60 -8.16
CA LEU A 69 -4.61 -29.69 -7.86
C LEU A 69 -4.25 -30.91 -6.99
N ASN A 70 -5.23 -31.75 -6.64
CA ASN A 70 -5.09 -32.88 -5.70
C ASN A 70 -4.40 -32.44 -4.39
N LEU A 71 -4.92 -31.37 -3.77
CA LEU A 71 -4.37 -30.88 -2.51
C LEU A 71 -4.79 -31.79 -1.35
N GLU A 72 -3.81 -32.26 -0.58
CA GLU A 72 -4.02 -33.17 0.55
C GLU A 72 -3.73 -32.50 1.89
N GLY A 73 -4.52 -32.86 2.91
CA GLY A 73 -4.29 -32.48 4.30
C GLY A 73 -4.14 -30.97 4.50
N ASN A 74 -2.95 -30.54 4.94
CA ASN A 74 -2.67 -29.14 5.29
C ASN A 74 -2.16 -28.28 4.11
N GLN A 75 -2.04 -28.83 2.90
CA GLN A 75 -1.50 -28.12 1.73
C GLN A 75 -2.26 -26.82 1.37
N PRO A 76 -3.61 -26.75 1.44
CA PRO A 76 -4.33 -25.49 1.25
C PRO A 76 -3.90 -24.38 2.22
N ASN A 77 -3.72 -24.71 3.50
CA ASN A 77 -3.30 -23.75 4.52
C ASN A 77 -1.85 -23.30 4.32
N VAL A 78 -0.98 -24.19 3.85
CA VAL A 78 0.39 -23.82 3.48
C VAL A 78 0.40 -22.85 2.31
N ALA A 79 -0.47 -23.04 1.31
CA ALA A 79 -0.61 -22.12 0.19
C ALA A 79 -1.12 -20.73 0.61
N LEU A 80 -1.97 -20.64 1.64
CA LEU A 80 -2.40 -19.37 2.24
C LEU A 80 -1.26 -18.67 2.99
N THR A 81 -0.48 -19.42 3.75
CA THR A 81 0.52 -18.85 4.68
C THR A 81 1.86 -18.53 4.03
N ILE A 82 2.25 -19.24 2.96
CA ILE A 82 3.56 -19.05 2.32
C ILE A 82 3.73 -17.66 1.71
N PHE A 83 2.63 -16.97 1.40
CA PHE A 83 2.61 -15.60 0.94
C PHE A 83 3.27 -14.62 1.94
N PHE A 84 3.07 -14.83 3.24
CA PHE A 84 3.54 -13.90 4.28
C PHE A 84 5.06 -13.96 4.49
N VAL A 85 5.70 -15.08 4.19
CA VAL A 85 7.15 -15.27 4.38
C VAL A 85 7.97 -14.28 3.54
N PRO A 86 7.87 -14.25 2.20
CA PRO A 86 8.55 -13.26 1.39
C PRO A 86 8.01 -11.86 1.64
N TYR A 87 6.73 -11.68 1.94
CA TYR A 87 6.17 -10.37 2.27
C TYR A 87 6.92 -9.70 3.43
N ILE A 88 7.06 -10.39 4.57
CA ILE A 88 7.73 -9.85 5.76
C ILE A 88 9.22 -9.61 5.50
N ILE A 89 9.89 -10.55 4.82
CA ILE A 89 11.33 -10.46 4.54
C ILE A 89 11.62 -9.28 3.59
N PHE A 90 10.79 -9.08 2.57
CA PHE A 90 11.00 -8.08 1.53
C PHE A 90 10.35 -6.73 1.83
N GLU A 91 9.51 -6.60 2.85
CA GLU A 91 8.93 -5.34 3.27
C GLU A 91 10.03 -4.31 3.63
N ILE A 92 11.06 -4.74 4.37
CA ILE A 92 12.20 -3.88 4.75
C ILE A 92 13.05 -3.50 3.52
N PRO A 93 13.57 -4.45 2.71
CA PRO A 93 14.27 -4.13 1.46
C PRO A 93 13.48 -3.24 0.50
N SER A 94 12.19 -3.52 0.33
CA SER A 94 11.32 -2.77 -0.58
C SER A 94 11.21 -1.31 -0.17
N ASN A 95 11.13 -1.03 1.14
CA ASN A 95 11.18 0.33 1.66
C ASN A 95 12.50 1.06 1.40
N ILE A 96 13.64 0.35 1.44
CA ILE A 96 14.95 0.93 1.09
C ILE A 96 14.99 1.26 -0.40
N VAL A 97 14.53 0.33 -1.25
CA VAL A 97 14.50 0.51 -2.70
C VAL A 97 13.61 1.69 -3.08
N MET A 98 12.47 1.86 -2.42
CA MET A 98 11.55 2.98 -2.64
C MET A 98 12.13 4.35 -2.26
N LYS A 99 13.14 4.41 -1.39
CA LYS A 99 13.88 5.65 -1.12
C LYS A 99 14.92 5.96 -2.21
N LYS A 100 15.41 4.95 -2.92
CA LYS A 100 16.43 5.07 -3.97
C LYS A 100 15.81 5.27 -5.36
N LEU A 101 14.70 4.59 -5.64
CA LEU A 101 13.89 4.73 -6.85
C LEU A 101 12.76 5.71 -6.58
N SER A 102 12.17 6.30 -7.63
CA SER A 102 10.97 7.13 -7.43
C SER A 102 9.82 6.23 -6.93
N PRO A 103 9.09 6.63 -5.87
CA PRO A 103 8.02 5.83 -5.28
C PRO A 103 6.97 5.35 -6.27
N ARG A 104 6.58 6.19 -7.23
CA ARG A 104 5.67 5.93 -8.34
C ARG A 104 6.15 4.79 -9.21
N ILE A 105 7.42 4.81 -9.62
CA ILE A 105 7.96 3.78 -10.51
C ILE A 105 7.99 2.45 -9.76
N TRP A 106 8.46 2.47 -8.50
CA TRP A 106 8.54 1.26 -7.68
C TRP A 106 7.16 0.68 -7.36
N LEU A 107 6.23 1.49 -6.85
CA LEU A 107 4.86 1.08 -6.55
C LEU A 107 4.15 0.50 -7.78
N SER A 108 4.26 1.18 -8.91
CA SER A 108 3.63 0.72 -10.15
C SER A 108 4.26 -0.57 -10.65
N ALA A 109 5.59 -0.71 -10.56
CA ALA A 109 6.28 -1.95 -10.90
C ALA A 109 5.85 -3.12 -9.99
N CYS A 110 5.69 -2.88 -8.69
CA CYS A 110 5.14 -3.85 -7.75
C CYS A 110 3.72 -4.29 -8.14
N ILE A 111 2.81 -3.34 -8.42
CA ILE A 111 1.42 -3.64 -8.79
C ILE A 111 1.34 -4.39 -10.12
N ILE A 112 2.13 -3.98 -11.13
CA ILE A 112 2.16 -4.66 -12.43
C ILE A 112 2.73 -6.08 -12.28
N SER A 113 3.83 -6.24 -11.53
CA SER A 113 4.43 -7.56 -11.27
C SER A 113 3.47 -8.48 -10.53
N PHE A 114 2.79 -7.94 -9.51
CA PHE A 114 1.75 -8.62 -8.76
C PHE A 114 0.62 -9.10 -9.68
N GLY A 115 0.08 -8.22 -10.54
CA GLY A 115 -0.97 -8.59 -11.49
C GLY A 115 -0.54 -9.67 -12.50
N ILE A 116 0.71 -9.61 -13.00
CA ILE A 116 1.25 -10.64 -13.90
C ILE A 116 1.36 -12.00 -13.20
N ILE A 117 1.85 -12.02 -11.96
CA ILE A 117 1.96 -13.25 -11.17
C ILE A 117 0.57 -13.82 -10.86
N MET A 118 -0.40 -12.95 -10.55
CA MET A 118 -1.80 -13.34 -10.33
C MET A 118 -2.40 -14.00 -11.58
N ILE A 119 -2.20 -13.43 -12.77
CA ILE A 119 -2.60 -14.06 -14.04
C ILE A 119 -1.93 -15.43 -14.18
N GLY A 120 -0.62 -15.51 -13.91
CA GLY A 120 0.14 -16.76 -13.95
C GLY A 120 -0.41 -17.85 -13.01
N GLN A 121 -0.89 -17.46 -11.84
CA GLN A 121 -1.51 -18.38 -10.87
C GLN A 121 -2.74 -19.09 -11.44
N GLY A 122 -3.53 -18.41 -12.27
CA GLY A 122 -4.67 -19.01 -12.97
C GLY A 122 -4.29 -20.16 -13.92
N PHE A 123 -3.01 -20.29 -14.31
CA PHE A 123 -2.52 -21.35 -15.20
C PHE A 123 -1.77 -22.47 -14.49
N VAL A 124 -1.66 -22.42 -13.16
CA VAL A 124 -0.97 -23.44 -12.37
C VAL A 124 -1.69 -24.78 -12.45
N ARG A 125 -0.93 -25.88 -12.54
CA ARG A 125 -1.46 -27.26 -12.62
C ARG A 125 -0.95 -28.18 -11.51
N SER A 126 -0.12 -27.67 -10.60
CA SER A 126 0.45 -28.45 -9.50
C SER A 126 0.53 -27.63 -8.22
N TYR A 127 0.54 -28.33 -7.08
CA TYR A 127 0.75 -27.71 -5.78
C TYR A 127 2.04 -26.89 -5.71
N GLY A 128 3.15 -27.41 -6.24
CA GLY A 128 4.42 -26.68 -6.30
C GLY A 128 4.36 -25.40 -7.13
N GLY A 129 3.61 -25.41 -8.24
CA GLY A 129 3.36 -24.21 -9.03
C GLY A 129 2.55 -23.16 -8.27
N LEU A 130 1.59 -23.60 -7.45
CA LEU A 130 0.77 -22.71 -6.61
C LEU A 130 1.64 -22.06 -5.54
N LEU A 131 2.46 -22.84 -4.83
CA LEU A 131 3.40 -22.31 -3.83
C LEU A 131 4.39 -21.32 -4.45
N THR A 132 4.91 -21.63 -5.63
CA THR A 132 5.86 -20.77 -6.33
C THR A 132 5.21 -19.44 -6.71
N ALA A 133 4.01 -19.49 -7.31
CA ALA A 133 3.25 -18.28 -7.65
C ALA A 133 2.98 -17.44 -6.40
N ARG A 134 2.53 -18.07 -5.29
CA ARG A 134 2.26 -17.42 -4.01
C ARG A 134 3.50 -16.76 -3.39
N PHE A 135 4.64 -17.42 -3.48
CA PHE A 135 5.89 -16.88 -2.98
C PHE A 135 6.30 -15.61 -3.75
N PHE A 136 6.29 -15.66 -5.08
CA PHE A 136 6.61 -14.48 -5.89
C PHE A 136 5.56 -13.37 -5.76
N LEU A 137 4.29 -13.74 -5.52
CA LEU A 137 3.22 -12.78 -5.26
C LEU A 137 3.52 -11.98 -3.98
N GLY A 138 3.89 -12.66 -2.89
CA GLY A 138 4.28 -11.99 -1.64
C GLY A 138 5.52 -11.11 -1.78
N LEU A 139 6.48 -11.53 -2.61
CA LEU A 139 7.64 -10.71 -2.98
C LEU A 139 7.23 -9.40 -3.70
N ALA A 140 6.30 -9.49 -4.65
CA ALA A 140 5.84 -8.35 -5.42
C ALA A 140 4.96 -7.40 -4.61
N GLU A 141 4.12 -7.94 -3.70
CA GLU A 141 3.18 -7.15 -2.90
C GLU A 141 3.85 -6.40 -1.73
N ALA A 142 5.02 -6.85 -1.27
CA ALA A 142 5.71 -6.33 -0.08
C ALA A 142 5.93 -4.81 -0.08
N GLY A 143 6.03 -4.17 -1.26
CA GLY A 143 6.20 -2.72 -1.40
C GLY A 143 4.92 -1.90 -1.47
N ILE A 144 3.77 -2.53 -1.77
CA ILE A 144 2.53 -1.82 -2.09
C ILE A 144 1.98 -1.14 -0.84
N PHE A 145 1.92 -1.88 0.27
CA PHE A 145 1.41 -1.36 1.53
C PHE A 145 2.22 -0.17 2.06
N PRO A 146 3.53 -0.32 2.35
CA PRO A 146 4.30 0.78 2.92
C PRO A 146 4.52 1.91 1.90
N GLY A 147 4.49 1.62 0.60
CA GLY A 147 4.62 2.66 -0.42
C GLY A 147 3.37 3.55 -0.55
N GLY A 148 2.17 3.02 -0.34
CA GLY A 148 0.97 3.85 -0.20
C GLY A 148 1.10 4.83 0.98
N PHE A 149 1.62 4.35 2.12
CA PHE A 149 1.86 5.18 3.30
C PHE A 149 2.93 6.25 3.05
N TYR A 150 4.01 5.85 2.39
CA TYR A 150 5.11 6.73 2.02
C TYR A 150 4.67 7.81 1.02
N LEU A 151 3.81 7.49 0.06
CA LEU A 151 3.31 8.49 -0.87
C LEU A 151 2.46 9.52 -0.13
N ILE A 152 1.51 9.10 0.72
CA ILE A 152 0.65 10.02 1.48
C ILE A 152 1.49 10.95 2.38
N SER A 153 2.60 10.48 2.97
CA SER A 153 3.41 11.33 3.84
C SER A 153 4.09 12.51 3.13
N PHE A 154 4.23 12.48 1.79
CA PHE A 154 4.73 13.62 1.02
C PHE A 154 3.69 14.70 0.73
N TRP A 155 2.40 14.33 0.70
CA TRP A 155 1.31 15.21 0.29
C TRP A 155 0.59 15.87 1.46
N TYR A 156 0.72 15.33 2.67
CA TYR A 156 -0.07 15.72 3.83
C TYR A 156 0.77 15.88 5.10
N GLU A 157 0.35 16.80 5.95
CA GLU A 157 0.86 16.91 7.32
C GLU A 157 0.43 15.70 8.17
N LYS A 158 1.18 15.36 9.22
CA LYS A 158 0.94 14.16 10.06
C LYS A 158 -0.51 14.03 10.56
N ALA A 159 -1.11 15.13 11.02
CA ALA A 159 -2.49 15.14 11.53
C ALA A 159 -3.54 14.89 10.42
N GLU A 160 -3.22 15.28 9.18
CA GLU A 160 -4.09 15.15 8.01
C GLU A 160 -3.93 13.79 7.33
N ALA A 161 -2.70 13.26 7.34
CA ALA A 161 -2.35 11.96 6.80
C ALA A 161 -3.10 10.84 7.51
N GLN A 162 -3.28 10.91 8.84
CA GLN A 162 -3.98 9.90 9.63
C GLN A 162 -5.40 9.61 9.11
N LYS A 163 -6.19 10.64 8.82
CA LYS A 163 -7.55 10.46 8.28
C LYS A 163 -7.54 9.75 6.92
N ARG A 164 -6.52 10.02 6.11
CA ARG A 164 -6.37 9.45 4.76
C ARG A 164 -5.80 8.03 4.81
N PHE A 165 -4.96 7.73 5.79
CA PHE A 165 -4.56 6.37 6.10
C PHE A 165 -5.76 5.51 6.49
N THR A 166 -6.70 6.04 7.28
CA THR A 166 -7.93 5.31 7.59
C THR A 166 -8.76 5.03 6.35
N VAL A 167 -8.93 6.02 5.46
CA VAL A 167 -9.62 5.81 4.16
C VAL A 167 -8.89 4.76 3.31
N TYR A 168 -7.56 4.85 3.22
CA TYR A 168 -6.74 3.88 2.51
C TYR A 168 -6.91 2.46 3.08
N TRP A 169 -6.83 2.30 4.40
CA TRP A 169 -7.01 1.01 5.07
C TRP A 169 -8.43 0.45 4.93
N SER A 170 -9.44 1.33 4.86
CA SER A 170 -10.84 0.93 4.69
C SER A 170 -11.10 0.22 3.36
N SER A 171 -10.17 0.33 2.40
CA SER A 171 -10.23 -0.39 1.14
C SER A 171 -10.18 -1.92 1.32
N THR A 172 -9.61 -2.42 2.42
CA THR A 172 -9.59 -3.85 2.77
C THR A 172 -10.99 -4.42 2.97
N ILE A 173 -11.86 -3.66 3.63
CA ILE A 173 -13.27 -4.01 3.87
C ILE A 173 -14.02 -4.04 2.53
N CYS A 174 -13.78 -3.04 1.67
CA CYS A 174 -14.35 -3.01 0.34
C CYS A 174 -13.89 -4.22 -0.49
N ALA A 175 -12.60 -4.53 -0.50
CA ALA A 175 -12.06 -5.67 -1.22
C ALA A 175 -12.64 -7.01 -0.71
N GLY A 176 -12.86 -7.17 0.60
CA GLY A 176 -13.57 -8.31 1.16
C GLY A 176 -15.02 -8.43 0.67
N ALA A 177 -15.76 -7.32 0.70
CA ALA A 177 -17.16 -7.29 0.24
C ALA A 177 -17.30 -7.57 -1.27
N PHE A 178 -16.42 -6.98 -2.09
CA PHE A 178 -16.44 -7.17 -3.54
C PHE A 178 -15.84 -8.50 -3.97
N GLY A 179 -14.82 -9.02 -3.27
CA GLY A 179 -14.13 -10.26 -3.64
C GLY A 179 -15.05 -11.48 -3.66
N GLY A 180 -15.89 -11.64 -2.63
CA GLY A 180 -16.89 -12.72 -2.60
C GLY A 180 -17.96 -12.57 -3.70
N LEU A 181 -18.43 -11.35 -3.95
CA LEU A 181 -19.41 -11.06 -5.00
C LEU A 181 -18.86 -11.33 -6.40
N LEU A 182 -17.62 -10.89 -6.66
CA LEU A 182 -16.91 -11.13 -7.92
C LEU A 182 -16.68 -12.63 -8.12
N ALA A 183 -16.23 -13.34 -7.08
CA ALA A 183 -16.06 -14.79 -7.14
C ALA A 183 -17.38 -15.52 -7.43
N SER A 184 -18.49 -15.10 -6.83
CA SER A 184 -19.82 -15.67 -7.12
C SER A 184 -20.28 -15.39 -8.55
N ALA A 185 -20.03 -14.18 -9.08
CA ALA A 185 -20.33 -13.86 -10.47
C ALA A 185 -19.51 -14.72 -11.44
N ILE A 186 -18.20 -14.84 -11.18
CA ILE A 186 -17.24 -15.60 -12.00
C ILE A 186 -17.45 -17.12 -11.84
N ALA A 187 -18.06 -17.59 -10.75
CA ALA A 187 -18.40 -19.00 -10.58
C ALA A 187 -19.28 -19.56 -11.71
N ASN A 188 -20.09 -18.72 -12.36
CA ASN A 188 -20.90 -19.09 -13.52
C ASN A 188 -20.08 -19.31 -14.80
N MET A 189 -18.78 -18.99 -14.80
CA MET A 189 -17.87 -19.20 -15.93
C MET A 189 -17.20 -20.58 -15.92
N ASP A 190 -17.71 -21.52 -15.12
CA ASP A 190 -17.14 -22.85 -15.03
C ASP A 190 -17.17 -23.58 -16.38
N GLY A 191 -16.06 -24.20 -16.74
CA GLY A 191 -15.90 -24.92 -18.00
C GLY A 191 -15.78 -24.03 -19.25
N ILE A 192 -15.86 -22.69 -19.13
CA ILE A 192 -15.63 -21.79 -20.26
C ILE A 192 -14.18 -21.95 -20.74
N ARG A 193 -14.02 -22.33 -22.01
CA ARG A 193 -12.72 -22.66 -22.65
C ARG A 193 -11.96 -23.80 -21.95
N GLY A 194 -12.64 -24.68 -21.23
CA GLY A 194 -12.04 -25.81 -20.51
C GLY A 194 -11.23 -25.40 -19.28
N LEU A 195 -11.47 -24.19 -18.73
CA LEU A 195 -10.88 -23.72 -17.49
C LEU A 195 -11.94 -23.68 -16.38
N SER A 196 -11.54 -24.10 -15.19
CA SER A 196 -12.36 -24.05 -13.98
C SER A 196 -12.56 -22.61 -13.50
N SER A 197 -13.66 -22.35 -12.80
CA SER A 197 -14.01 -20.99 -12.32
C SER A 197 -12.91 -20.31 -11.51
N TRP A 198 -12.20 -21.02 -10.64
CA TRP A 198 -11.13 -20.43 -9.82
C TRP A 198 -9.97 -19.87 -10.68
N ARG A 199 -9.72 -20.44 -11.86
CA ARG A 199 -8.69 -19.94 -12.80
C ARG A 199 -9.10 -18.60 -13.38
N TRP A 200 -10.38 -18.46 -13.74
CA TRP A 200 -10.94 -17.22 -14.28
C TRP A 200 -10.91 -16.08 -13.27
N VAL A 201 -11.12 -16.37 -11.98
CA VAL A 201 -11.00 -15.38 -10.89
C VAL A 201 -9.61 -14.73 -10.94
N PHE A 202 -8.54 -15.53 -10.87
CA PHE A 202 -7.17 -15.00 -10.91
C PHE A 202 -6.80 -14.32 -12.23
N ILE A 203 -7.25 -14.84 -13.37
CA ILE A 203 -6.93 -14.25 -14.68
C ILE A 203 -7.61 -12.89 -14.84
N LEU A 204 -8.91 -12.78 -14.59
CA LEU A 204 -9.66 -11.55 -14.81
C LEU A 204 -9.22 -10.44 -13.86
N GLU A 205 -9.09 -10.77 -12.58
CA GLU A 205 -8.67 -9.79 -11.56
C GLU A 205 -7.19 -9.42 -11.72
N GLY A 206 -6.34 -10.36 -12.13
CA GLY A 206 -4.95 -10.08 -12.47
C GLY A 206 -4.84 -9.10 -13.64
N ILE A 207 -5.66 -9.25 -14.69
CA ILE A 207 -5.73 -8.30 -15.81
C ILE A 207 -6.15 -6.91 -15.31
N VAL A 208 -7.22 -6.83 -14.51
CA VAL A 208 -7.66 -5.55 -13.92
C VAL A 208 -6.54 -4.92 -13.08
N THR A 209 -5.81 -5.73 -12.32
CA THR A 209 -4.71 -5.24 -11.48
C THR A 209 -3.55 -4.70 -12.30
N VAL A 210 -3.18 -5.36 -13.40
CA VAL A 210 -2.16 -4.86 -14.33
C VAL A 210 -2.59 -3.52 -14.93
N LEU A 211 -3.86 -3.39 -15.33
CA LEU A 211 -4.41 -2.13 -15.84
C LEU A 211 -4.36 -1.02 -14.78
N VAL A 212 -4.75 -1.32 -13.54
CA VAL A 212 -4.65 -0.38 -12.41
C VAL A 212 -3.19 0.01 -12.16
N GLY A 213 -2.24 -0.91 -12.28
CA GLY A 213 -0.81 -0.62 -12.18
C GLY A 213 -0.30 0.34 -13.27
N PHE A 214 -0.75 0.18 -14.51
CA PHE A 214 -0.45 1.14 -15.58
C PHE A 214 -1.11 2.51 -15.36
N VAL A 215 -2.35 2.53 -14.89
CA VAL A 215 -3.04 3.79 -14.54
C VAL A 215 -2.32 4.48 -13.37
N ALA A 216 -1.90 3.73 -12.35
CA ALA A 216 -1.10 4.23 -11.25
C ALA A 216 0.22 4.82 -11.76
N LEU A 217 0.89 4.13 -12.69
CA LEU A 217 2.11 4.65 -13.31
C LEU A 217 1.87 5.98 -14.01
N LEU A 218 0.75 6.20 -14.68
CA LEU A 218 0.49 7.44 -15.40
C LEU A 218 -0.03 8.57 -14.50
N CYS A 219 -0.84 8.25 -13.50
CA CYS A 219 -1.58 9.23 -12.71
C CYS A 219 -0.93 9.57 -11.36
N VAL A 220 -0.18 8.65 -10.75
CA VAL A 220 0.54 8.91 -9.50
C VAL A 220 1.65 9.93 -9.76
N THR A 221 1.68 10.98 -8.96
CA THR A 221 2.77 11.97 -8.96
C THR A 221 3.59 11.77 -7.69
N ASP A 222 4.89 11.58 -7.85
CA ASP A 222 5.83 11.28 -6.76
C ASP A 222 5.88 12.37 -5.70
N PHE A 223 6.20 13.58 -6.15
CA PHE A 223 6.46 14.71 -5.29
C PHE A 223 5.55 15.89 -5.64
N PRO A 224 5.09 16.67 -4.64
CA PRO A 224 4.33 17.89 -4.89
C PRO A 224 5.04 18.85 -5.88
N ARG A 225 6.38 18.88 -5.86
CA ARG A 225 7.20 19.70 -6.77
C ARG A 225 7.01 19.32 -8.26
N GLU A 226 6.84 18.04 -8.54
CA GLU A 226 6.68 17.48 -9.90
C GLU A 226 5.23 17.54 -10.41
N ALA A 227 4.28 17.90 -9.54
CA ALA A 227 2.87 17.97 -9.86
C ALA A 227 2.57 18.97 -10.99
N LYS A 228 2.32 18.51 -12.22
CA LYS A 228 2.00 19.39 -13.36
C LYS A 228 0.65 20.11 -13.21
N TRP A 229 -0.20 19.65 -12.29
CA TRP A 229 -1.56 20.12 -12.09
C TRP A 229 -1.73 21.09 -10.92
N LEU A 230 -0.65 21.35 -10.17
CA LEU A 230 -0.59 22.39 -9.15
C LEU A 230 0.01 23.67 -9.72
N SER A 231 -0.55 24.82 -9.35
CA SER A 231 0.07 26.11 -9.65
C SER A 231 1.40 26.26 -8.87
N PRO A 232 2.33 27.12 -9.33
CA PRO A 232 3.59 27.35 -8.61
C PRO A 232 3.36 27.77 -7.15
N GLU A 233 2.33 28.57 -6.90
CA GLU A 233 1.96 29.07 -5.57
C GLU A 233 1.40 27.94 -4.68
N GLU A 234 0.55 27.06 -5.23
CA GLU A 234 0.02 25.88 -4.54
C GLU A 234 1.13 24.89 -4.16
N LYS A 235 2.14 24.71 -5.03
CA LYS A 235 3.29 23.84 -4.75
C LYS A 235 4.11 24.35 -3.57
N GLU A 236 4.42 25.65 -3.59
CA GLU A 236 5.23 26.26 -2.55
C GLU A 236 4.53 26.19 -1.19
N PHE A 237 3.21 26.43 -1.17
CA PHE A 237 2.40 26.27 0.04
C PHE A 237 2.49 24.86 0.63
N ILE A 238 2.34 23.81 -0.19
CA ILE A 238 2.41 22.42 0.28
C ILE A 238 3.83 22.05 0.74
N LEU A 239 4.87 22.48 0.02
CA LEU A 239 6.26 22.21 0.41
C LEU A 239 6.60 22.85 1.75
N GLN A 240 6.14 24.07 1.99
CA GLN A 240 6.32 24.76 3.27
C GLN A 240 5.51 24.09 4.39
N LYS A 241 4.26 23.70 4.12
CA LYS A 241 3.38 23.08 5.11
C LYS A 241 3.88 21.70 5.54
N THR A 242 4.23 20.84 4.57
CA THR A 242 4.64 19.47 4.89
C THR A 242 6.04 19.45 5.52
N GLY A 243 6.85 20.50 5.34
CA GLY A 243 8.25 20.54 5.80
C GLY A 243 9.16 19.53 5.09
N ASN A 244 8.60 18.68 4.23
CA ASN A 244 9.26 17.66 3.46
C ASN A 244 9.86 18.30 2.19
N ASN A 245 10.99 18.99 2.38
CA ASN A 245 11.85 19.45 1.29
C ASN A 245 12.72 18.29 0.73
N GLU A 246 12.38 17.04 1.03
CA GLU A 246 13.21 15.86 0.75
C GLU A 246 13.34 15.59 -0.75
N SER A 247 14.38 16.15 -1.35
CA SER A 247 15.10 15.53 -2.45
C SER A 247 16.10 14.53 -1.86
N HIS A 248 15.73 13.26 -1.67
CA HIS A 248 16.65 12.13 -1.44
C HIS A 248 17.91 12.37 -0.55
N THR A 249 17.82 12.86 0.69
CA THR A 249 19.03 13.30 1.43
C THR A 249 19.38 12.61 2.76
N VAL A 250 18.76 11.48 3.14
CA VAL A 250 19.36 10.65 4.20
C VAL A 250 19.35 9.17 3.80
N PRO A 251 20.51 8.60 3.40
CA PRO A 251 20.60 7.16 3.19
C PRO A 251 20.42 6.47 4.55
N VAL A 252 19.35 5.69 4.69
CA VAL A 252 19.16 4.84 5.86
C VAL A 252 20.23 3.76 5.82
N VAL A 253 21.15 3.79 6.76
CA VAL A 253 22.23 2.80 6.88
C VAL A 253 21.68 1.58 7.65
N ALA A 254 22.22 0.38 7.39
CA ALA A 254 21.86 -0.81 8.17
C ALA A 254 22.04 -0.61 9.68
N ASN A 255 22.97 0.26 10.08
CA ASN A 255 23.18 0.67 11.47
C ASN A 255 22.01 1.50 12.03
N ASP A 256 21.35 2.33 11.23
CA ASP A 256 20.15 3.07 11.67
C ASP A 256 18.97 2.12 11.87
N MET A 257 18.87 1.06 11.05
CA MET A 257 17.87 0.00 11.21
C MET A 257 18.10 -0.81 12.49
N LEU A 258 19.34 -1.19 12.78
CA LEU A 258 19.70 -1.88 14.03
C LEU A 258 19.49 -0.98 15.25
N ALA A 259 19.79 0.31 15.15
CA ALA A 259 19.54 1.29 16.20
C ALA A 259 18.03 1.47 16.45
N PHE A 260 17.22 1.47 15.39
CA PHE A 260 15.75 1.53 15.48
C PHE A 260 15.17 0.28 16.15
N LEU A 261 15.60 -0.92 15.73
CA LEU A 261 15.18 -2.19 16.33
C LEU A 261 15.61 -2.35 17.78
N SER A 262 16.67 -1.66 18.21
CA SER A 262 17.14 -1.69 19.59
C SER A 262 16.34 -0.78 20.54
N GLN A 263 15.39 0.02 20.03
CA GLN A 263 14.60 0.94 20.85
C GLN A 263 13.42 0.23 21.54
N PRO A 264 13.38 0.13 22.88
CA PRO A 264 12.32 -0.58 23.60
C PRO A 264 10.93 0.06 23.43
N ARG A 265 10.87 1.36 23.10
CA ARG A 265 9.62 2.07 22.80
C ARG A 265 8.92 1.53 21.54
N GLN A 266 9.68 1.03 20.57
CA GLN A 266 9.14 0.44 19.34
C GLN A 266 8.50 -0.93 19.63
N TRP A 267 9.15 -1.73 20.47
CA TRP A 267 8.61 -3.01 20.93
C TRP A 267 7.35 -2.81 21.78
N PHE A 268 7.33 -1.81 22.66
CA PHE A 268 6.15 -1.47 23.45
C PHE A 268 4.97 -1.04 22.56
N ALA A 269 5.24 -0.21 21.54
CA ALA A 269 4.22 0.19 20.57
C ALA A 269 3.70 -1.00 19.75
N ALA A 270 4.58 -1.91 19.32
CA ALA A 270 4.22 -3.14 18.64
C ALA A 270 3.37 -4.10 19.50
N THR A 271 3.62 -4.15 20.82
CA THR A 271 2.82 -4.99 21.74
C THR A 271 1.48 -4.39 22.13
N ILE A 272 1.35 -3.05 22.14
CA ILE A 272 0.13 -2.35 22.58
C ILE A 272 -0.87 -2.17 21.43
N PHE A 273 -0.40 -2.02 20.21
CA PHE A 273 -1.24 -1.94 19.01
C PHE A 273 -1.03 -3.20 18.16
N PRO A 274 -1.64 -4.34 18.52
CA PRO A 274 -1.73 -5.44 17.58
C PRO A 274 -2.51 -4.95 16.36
N MET A 275 -1.88 -5.01 15.18
CA MET A 275 -2.60 -4.81 13.92
C MET A 275 -3.55 -6.01 13.74
N ASP A 276 -4.79 -5.84 14.20
CA ASP A 276 -5.90 -6.75 13.91
C ASP A 276 -6.41 -6.57 12.47
#